data_AF-A0A6P6K186-F1
#
_entry.id   AF-A0A6P6K186-F1
#
_cell.length_a   1.000
_cell.length_b   1.000
_cell.length_c   1.000
_cell.angle_alpha   90.00
_cell.angle_beta   90.00
_cell.angle_gamma   90.00
#
_symmetry.space_group_name_H-M   'P 1'
#
loop_
_entity.id
_entity.type
_entity.pdbx_description
1 polymer ?
#
loop_
_entity_poly.entity_id
_entity_poly.type
_entity_poly.pdbx_seq_one_letter_code
_entity_poly.pdbx_strand_id
1 'polypeptide(L)'
;MKGWLCILLLSEAFLFVVQQQVNGGRGENEISQHLSNDDRRLNPPQTDTLTDEVSTHSQQDLSFSDIHAALRELTATVTEQKANIRALETRLRDAEKTAEQQTVILEELNKKNDDREIAFSAALMESGSGEIGPFTTDITLTYRNVFTNIGNAYNPFTGIFTAPLKGAYMFNFSVYGHGNPSNPSTVSIVKNGQRVVVAHGHQDRYAVNSSKGIVLILEVGDVVYVRLWSGRQIYDNEHNHITFSGYLLFPLREQEVCRM
;
A
#
# COMPACT_ATOMS: atom_id res chain seq x y z
N MET A 1 -2.08 12.16 23.01
CA MET A 1 -3.47 12.50 23.41
C MET A 1 -4.02 13.80 22.83
N LYS A 2 -3.22 14.74 22.30
CA LYS A 2 -3.74 16.03 21.76
C LYS A 2 -4.24 15.97 20.30
N GLY A 3 -3.79 15.01 19.49
CA GLY A 3 -4.21 14.88 18.09
C GLY A 3 -5.60 14.27 17.88
N TRP A 4 -6.01 13.34 18.75
CA TRP A 4 -7.31 12.67 18.64
C TRP A 4 -8.49 13.58 19.02
N LEU A 5 -8.24 14.60 19.85
CA LEU A 5 -9.27 15.57 20.22
C LEU A 5 -9.60 16.51 19.05
N CYS A 6 -8.64 16.81 18.16
CA CYS A 6 -8.91 17.64 16.97
C CYS A 6 -9.74 16.93 15.91
N ILE A 7 -9.58 15.60 15.76
CA ILE A 7 -10.32 14.82 14.76
C ILE A 7 -11.80 14.67 15.17
N LEU A 8 -12.06 14.46 16.46
CA LEU A 8 -13.43 14.41 16.98
C LEU A 8 -14.17 15.76 16.87
N LEU A 9 -13.46 16.87 17.12
CA LEU A 9 -14.05 18.21 16.98
C LEU A 9 -14.36 18.56 15.51
N LEU A 10 -13.56 18.09 14.56
CA LEU A 10 -13.80 18.31 13.12
C LEU A 10 -14.96 17.46 12.60
N SER A 11 -15.18 16.23 13.13
CA SER A 11 -16.32 15.41 12.73
C SER A 11 -17.65 15.93 13.24
N GLU A 12 -17.69 16.46 14.47
CA GLU A 12 -18.92 17.06 15.01
C GLU A 12 -19.29 18.38 14.30
N ALA A 13 -18.29 19.19 13.93
CA ALA A 13 -18.51 20.40 13.13
C ALA A 13 -19.07 20.06 11.74
N PHE A 14 -18.60 18.97 11.12
CA PHE A 14 -19.08 18.53 9.81
C PHE A 14 -20.53 18.02 9.87
N LEU A 15 -20.89 17.24 10.90
CA LEU A 15 -22.29 16.85 11.12
C LEU A 15 -23.20 18.06 11.34
N PHE A 16 -22.74 19.08 12.09
CA PHE A 16 -23.52 20.28 12.35
C PHE A 16 -23.79 21.11 11.08
N VAL A 17 -22.80 21.24 10.19
CA VAL A 17 -22.95 21.93 8.90
C VAL A 17 -23.92 21.19 7.97
N VAL A 18 -23.85 19.86 7.93
CA VAL A 18 -24.79 19.05 7.12
C VAL A 18 -26.22 19.14 7.67
N GLN A 19 -26.39 19.14 9.00
CA GLN A 19 -27.71 19.29 9.62
C GLN A 19 -28.33 20.68 9.39
N GLN A 20 -27.50 21.72 9.26
CA GLN A 20 -27.95 23.10 9.03
C GLN A 20 -28.38 23.34 7.57
N GLN A 21 -27.79 22.61 6.61
CA GLN A 21 -28.21 22.63 5.20
C GLN A 21 -29.51 21.84 4.94
N VAL A 22 -29.76 20.77 5.72
CA VAL A 22 -31.01 19.97 5.61
C VAL A 22 -32.21 20.67 6.26
N ASN A 23 -31.99 21.49 7.30
CA ASN A 23 -33.06 22.24 7.97
C ASN A 23 -33.30 23.66 7.42
N GLY A 24 -32.45 24.17 6.53
CA GLY A 24 -32.60 25.51 5.93
C GLY A 24 -33.51 25.58 4.69
N GLY A 25 -33.99 24.45 4.17
CA GLY A 25 -34.79 24.38 2.94
C GLY A 25 -36.31 24.47 3.12
N ARG A 26 -36.80 24.85 4.31
CA ARG A 26 -38.24 24.88 4.62
C ARG A 26 -38.67 26.27 5.07
N GLY A 27 -38.95 27.15 4.10
CA GLY A 27 -39.52 28.48 4.32
C GLY A 27 -40.25 28.98 3.07
N GLU A 28 -41.59 28.94 3.15
CA GLU A 28 -42.57 29.96 2.68
C GLU A 28 -42.58 30.32 1.17
N ASN A 29 -43.58 29.93 0.36
CA ASN A 29 -44.95 30.45 0.26
C ASN A 29 -45.08 32.00 0.30
N GLU A 30 -44.59 32.72 -0.71
CA GLU A 30 -45.01 34.11 -0.98
C GLU A 30 -45.05 34.42 -2.49
N ILE A 31 -46.07 33.93 -3.22
CA ILE A 31 -46.53 34.55 -4.49
C ILE A 31 -48.06 34.49 -4.56
N SER A 32 -48.73 34.99 -3.52
CA SER A 32 -50.18 35.21 -3.54
C SER A 32 -50.55 36.30 -2.55
N GLN A 33 -50.15 37.54 -2.84
CA GLN A 33 -50.75 38.77 -2.29
C GLN A 33 -50.04 40.00 -2.85
N HIS A 34 -50.35 40.38 -4.08
CA HIS A 34 -50.23 41.77 -4.54
C HIS A 34 -51.06 41.92 -5.81
N LEU A 35 -52.32 42.28 -5.62
CA LEU A 35 -53.20 43.09 -6.49
C LEU A 35 -54.63 42.95 -5.96
N SER A 36 -54.88 43.51 -4.79
CA SER A 36 -56.24 43.75 -4.32
C SER A 36 -56.24 45.04 -3.50
N ASN A 37 -56.86 46.05 -4.11
CA ASN A 37 -57.51 47.23 -3.55
C ASN A 37 -56.64 48.36 -3.01
N ASP A 38 -56.67 49.49 -3.73
CA ASP A 38 -57.25 50.78 -3.28
C ASP A 38 -56.91 51.85 -4.34
N ASP A 39 -57.74 52.83 -4.71
CA ASP A 39 -59.10 53.24 -4.38
C ASP A 39 -59.47 54.37 -5.37
N ARG A 40 -60.76 54.49 -5.74
CA ARG A 40 -61.52 55.72 -6.08
C ARG A 40 -60.99 56.69 -7.18
N ARG A 41 -61.77 57.10 -8.21
CA ARG A 41 -63.06 57.83 -8.14
C ARG A 41 -63.78 57.91 -9.51
N LEU A 42 -65.13 57.96 -9.43
CA LEU A 42 -66.13 58.63 -10.29
C LEU A 42 -66.58 58.01 -11.65
N ASN A 43 -67.82 57.46 -11.65
CA ASN A 43 -68.78 57.39 -12.77
C ASN A 43 -69.65 58.69 -12.80
N PRO A 44 -70.56 59.02 -13.78
CA PRO A 44 -71.11 58.31 -14.98
C PRO A 44 -71.26 59.27 -16.24
N PRO A 45 -72.16 59.12 -17.26
CA PRO A 45 -73.07 58.04 -17.68
C PRO A 45 -73.04 57.63 -19.19
N GLN A 46 -73.73 56.50 -19.45
CA GLN A 46 -74.16 55.81 -20.68
C GLN A 46 -74.22 56.57 -22.02
N THR A 47 -73.88 55.89 -23.14
CA THR A 47 -74.74 55.74 -24.35
C THR A 47 -74.17 54.74 -25.38
N ASP A 48 -75.08 54.12 -26.14
CA ASP A 48 -74.91 53.14 -27.21
C ASP A 48 -73.98 53.58 -28.37
N THR A 49 -73.32 52.64 -29.05
CA THR A 49 -73.53 52.31 -30.49
C THR A 49 -72.38 51.47 -31.10
N LEU A 50 -72.79 50.64 -32.07
CA LEU A 50 -72.04 49.74 -32.96
C LEU A 50 -70.85 50.43 -33.68
N THR A 51 -69.78 49.68 -33.99
CA THR A 51 -69.44 49.16 -35.35
C THR A 51 -68.00 48.61 -35.40
N ASP A 52 -67.84 47.61 -36.28
CA ASP A 52 -66.62 46.90 -36.68
C ASP A 52 -65.38 47.77 -36.96
N GLU A 53 -64.18 47.23 -36.73
CA GLU A 53 -63.28 46.75 -37.79
C GLU A 53 -61.88 46.35 -37.25
N VAL A 54 -61.61 45.04 -37.38
CA VAL A 54 -60.37 44.37 -37.83
C VAL A 54 -59.07 45.19 -37.88
N SER A 55 -58.04 44.75 -37.15
CA SER A 55 -56.77 44.26 -37.75
C SER A 55 -55.71 43.85 -36.72
N THR A 56 -55.48 42.53 -36.68
CA THR A 56 -54.18 41.83 -36.60
C THR A 56 -53.15 42.32 -35.58
N HIS A 57 -53.27 41.79 -34.37
CA HIS A 57 -52.18 41.65 -33.41
C HIS A 57 -51.43 40.37 -33.74
N SER A 58 -50.24 40.46 -34.34
CA SER A 58 -49.30 39.33 -34.45
C SER A 58 -48.59 39.11 -33.12
N GLN A 59 -49.36 38.74 -32.10
CA GLN A 59 -48.84 37.95 -30.99
C GLN A 59 -48.64 36.53 -31.53
N GLN A 60 -47.39 36.04 -31.49
CA GLN A 60 -47.16 34.61 -31.50
C GLN A 60 -47.81 34.05 -30.24
N ASP A 61 -49.10 33.72 -30.32
CA ASP A 61 -49.77 32.88 -29.35
C ASP A 61 -49.12 31.51 -29.45
N LEU A 62 -48.12 31.27 -28.58
CA LEU A 62 -47.67 29.93 -28.25
C LEU A 62 -48.93 29.15 -27.90
N SER A 63 -49.32 28.24 -28.79
CA SER A 63 -50.56 27.52 -28.59
C SER A 63 -50.43 26.75 -27.29
N PHE A 64 -51.51 26.69 -26.52
CA PHE A 64 -51.56 25.90 -25.29
C PHE A 64 -51.03 24.46 -25.48
N SER A 65 -51.16 23.93 -26.71
CA SER A 65 -50.57 22.65 -27.15
C SER A 65 -49.03 22.61 -27.07
N ASP A 66 -48.34 23.65 -27.51
CA ASP A 66 -46.86 23.71 -27.56
C ASP A 66 -46.26 23.82 -26.16
N ILE A 67 -46.90 24.58 -25.27
CA ILE A 67 -46.53 24.68 -23.85
C ILE A 67 -46.72 23.31 -23.16
N HIS A 68 -47.82 22.60 -23.47
CA HIS A 68 -48.06 21.25 -22.97
C HIS A 68 -47.10 20.21 -23.53
N ALA A 69 -46.60 20.37 -24.75
CA ALA A 69 -45.57 19.52 -25.32
C ALA A 69 -44.23 19.73 -24.59
N ALA A 70 -43.79 20.98 -24.42
CA ALA A 70 -42.56 21.31 -23.71
C ALA A 70 -42.60 20.87 -22.22
N LEU A 71 -43.73 21.01 -21.54
CA LEU A 71 -43.91 20.51 -20.17
C LEU A 71 -43.80 18.99 -20.07
N ARG A 72 -44.31 18.24 -21.06
CA ARG A 72 -44.19 16.78 -21.10
C ARG A 72 -42.74 16.35 -21.31
N GLU A 73 -42.02 17.03 -22.20
CA GLU A 73 -40.59 16.79 -22.45
C GLU A 73 -39.74 17.11 -21.21
N LEU A 74 -39.99 18.24 -20.55
CA LEU A 74 -39.34 18.59 -19.29
C LEU A 74 -39.64 17.56 -18.19
N THR A 75 -40.89 17.09 -18.10
CA THR A 75 -41.26 16.04 -17.14
C THR A 75 -40.50 14.74 -17.43
N ALA A 76 -40.38 14.35 -18.69
CA ALA A 76 -39.62 13.15 -19.10
C ALA A 76 -38.13 13.27 -18.73
N THR A 77 -37.49 14.39 -19.05
CA THR A 77 -36.07 14.62 -18.73
C THR A 77 -35.80 14.66 -17.22
N VAL A 78 -36.68 15.29 -16.43
CA VAL A 78 -36.58 15.28 -14.96
C VAL A 78 -36.74 13.87 -14.41
N THR A 79 -37.65 13.05 -14.96
CA THR A 79 -37.79 11.66 -14.53
C THR A 79 -36.56 10.81 -14.88
N GLU A 80 -35.94 11.04 -16.03
CA GLU A 80 -34.72 10.36 -16.46
C GLU A 80 -33.52 10.78 -15.60
N GLN A 81 -33.32 12.08 -15.37
CA GLN A 81 -32.27 12.59 -14.49
C GLN A 81 -32.42 12.04 -13.07
N LYS A 82 -33.66 11.94 -12.55
CA LYS A 82 -33.93 11.33 -11.25
C LYS A 82 -33.58 9.84 -11.22
N ALA A 83 -33.80 9.11 -12.33
CA ALA A 83 -33.36 7.72 -12.45
C ALA A 83 -31.83 7.61 -12.47
N ASN A 84 -31.15 8.49 -13.22
CA ASN A 84 -29.70 8.54 -13.31
C ASN A 84 -29.06 8.87 -11.95
N ILE A 85 -29.60 9.82 -11.20
CA ILE A 85 -29.13 10.17 -9.84
C ILE A 85 -29.23 8.95 -8.91
N ARG A 86 -30.37 8.25 -8.92
CA ARG A 86 -30.54 7.03 -8.11
C ARG A 86 -29.53 5.94 -8.47
N ALA A 87 -29.21 5.80 -9.77
CA ALA A 87 -28.22 4.84 -10.24
C ALA A 87 -26.79 5.24 -9.80
N LEU A 88 -26.45 6.53 -9.88
CA LEU A 88 -25.18 7.09 -9.42
C LEU A 88 -25.00 6.93 -7.91
N GLU A 89 -26.01 7.25 -7.12
CA GLU A 89 -25.99 7.05 -5.66
C GLU A 89 -25.77 5.58 -5.29
N THR A 90 -26.35 4.65 -6.05
CA THR A 90 -26.17 3.21 -5.81
C THR A 90 -24.74 2.79 -6.12
N ARG A 91 -24.17 3.23 -7.25
CA ARG A 91 -22.76 2.97 -7.59
C ARG A 91 -21.79 3.56 -6.58
N LEU A 92 -22.07 4.74 -6.04
CA LEU A 92 -21.24 5.36 -5.00
C LEU A 92 -21.26 4.51 -3.74
N ARG A 93 -22.43 4.10 -3.25
CA ARG A 93 -22.54 3.20 -2.09
C ARG A 93 -21.80 1.87 -2.30
N ASP A 94 -21.91 1.28 -3.49
CA ASP A 94 -21.22 0.03 -3.81
C ASP A 94 -19.70 0.22 -3.87
N ALA A 95 -19.24 1.35 -4.42
CA ALA A 95 -17.82 1.71 -4.48
C ALA A 95 -17.24 2.01 -3.10
N GLU A 96 -17.96 2.74 -2.25
CA GLU A 96 -17.60 2.99 -0.85
C GLU A 96 -17.45 1.68 -0.08
N LYS A 97 -18.44 0.79 -0.19
CA LYS A 97 -18.38 -0.54 0.42
C LYS A 97 -17.20 -1.37 -0.08
N THR A 98 -16.89 -1.28 -1.37
CA THR A 98 -15.73 -1.98 -1.95
C THR A 98 -14.41 -1.41 -1.43
N ALA A 99 -14.30 -0.08 -1.31
CA ALA A 99 -13.12 0.58 -0.78
C ALA A 99 -12.91 0.22 0.71
N GLU A 100 -13.96 0.23 1.52
CA GLU A 100 -13.92 -0.22 2.92
C GLU A 100 -13.46 -1.68 3.02
N GLN A 101 -14.02 -2.56 2.18
CA GLN A 101 -13.63 -3.97 2.15
C GLN A 101 -12.16 -4.15 1.74
N GLN A 102 -11.66 -3.37 0.77
CA GLN A 102 -10.26 -3.38 0.37
C GLN A 102 -9.34 -2.92 1.52
N THR A 103 -9.74 -1.89 2.28
CA THR A 103 -8.94 -1.44 3.44
C THR A 103 -8.80 -2.50 4.51
N VAL A 104 -9.89 -3.22 4.82
CA VAL A 104 -9.86 -4.32 5.80
C VAL A 104 -8.94 -5.46 5.33
N ILE A 105 -9.03 -5.84 4.05
CA ILE A 105 -8.16 -6.90 3.48
C ILE A 105 -6.68 -6.47 3.54
N LEU A 106 -6.37 -5.22 3.24
CA LEU A 106 -5.01 -4.69 3.31
C LEU A 106 -4.47 -4.74 4.75
N GLU A 107 -5.28 -4.35 5.73
CA GLU A 107 -4.91 -4.42 7.15
C GLU A 107 -4.66 -5.86 7.61
N GLU A 108 -5.52 -6.80 7.22
CA GLU A 108 -5.33 -8.22 7.52
C GLU A 108 -4.06 -8.79 6.87
N LEU A 109 -3.78 -8.42 5.62
CA LEU A 109 -2.57 -8.85 4.92
C LEU A 109 -1.31 -8.27 5.56
N ASN A 110 -1.33 -6.98 5.92
CA ASN A 110 -0.22 -6.34 6.62
C ASN A 110 0.03 -6.99 7.98
N LYS A 111 -1.04 -7.27 8.73
CA LYS A 111 -0.92 -7.97 10.02
C LYS A 111 -0.32 -9.37 9.85
N LYS A 112 -0.79 -10.14 8.86
CA LYS A 112 -0.19 -11.45 8.53
C LYS A 112 1.29 -11.33 8.21
N ASN A 113 1.70 -10.22 7.60
CA ASN A 113 3.09 -9.95 7.26
C ASN A 113 3.93 -9.62 8.50
N ASP A 114 3.36 -8.90 9.46
CA ASP A 114 4.01 -8.59 10.74
C ASP A 114 4.23 -9.85 11.58
N ASP A 115 3.31 -10.81 11.47
CA ASP A 115 3.41 -12.12 12.15
C ASP A 115 4.31 -13.12 11.40
N ARG A 116 4.90 -12.76 10.24
CA ARG A 116 5.80 -13.67 9.50
C ARG A 116 7.16 -13.75 10.18
N GLU A 117 7.34 -14.86 10.89
CA GLU A 117 8.64 -15.28 11.37
C GLU A 117 9.53 -15.73 10.20
N ILE A 118 10.78 -15.27 10.20
CA ILE A 118 11.79 -15.67 9.23
C ILE A 118 13.07 -15.96 9.99
N ALA A 119 13.53 -17.20 9.91
CA ALA A 119 14.80 -17.60 10.49
C ALA A 119 15.35 -18.81 9.73
N PHE A 120 16.64 -18.80 9.46
CA PHE A 120 17.35 -19.97 8.95
C PHE A 120 18.68 -20.15 9.66
N SER A 121 19.14 -21.39 9.72
CA SER A 121 20.46 -21.75 10.18
C SER A 121 20.89 -23.02 9.46
N ALA A 122 22.10 -22.99 8.88
CA ALA A 122 22.65 -24.11 8.14
C ALA A 122 24.17 -24.21 8.32
N ALA A 123 24.67 -25.44 8.22
CA ALA A 123 26.08 -25.76 8.14
C ALA A 123 26.48 -26.21 6.73
N LEU A 124 27.78 -26.10 6.42
CA LEU A 124 28.26 -26.16 5.05
C LEU A 124 28.06 -27.56 4.44
N MET A 125 28.55 -28.60 5.13
CA MET A 125 28.44 -29.99 4.68
C MET A 125 27.28 -30.73 5.31
N GLU A 126 26.49 -31.46 4.50
CA GLU A 126 25.45 -32.38 4.97
C GLU A 126 26.02 -33.63 5.65
N SER A 127 27.15 -34.12 5.15
CA SER A 127 27.90 -35.24 5.73
C SER A 127 29.35 -35.25 5.25
N GLY A 128 30.19 -36.01 5.94
CA GLY A 128 31.60 -36.19 5.61
C GLY A 128 32.48 -35.06 6.13
N SER A 129 33.72 -35.06 5.65
CA SER A 129 34.75 -34.08 6.02
C SER A 129 35.64 -33.77 4.82
N GLY A 130 36.15 -32.54 4.77
CA GLY A 130 37.10 -32.18 3.73
C GLY A 130 37.40 -30.70 3.61
N GLU A 131 38.41 -30.43 2.80
CA GLU A 131 38.80 -29.10 2.37
C GLU A 131 37.96 -28.64 1.18
N ILE A 132 37.62 -27.35 1.19
CA ILE A 132 36.89 -26.67 0.12
C ILE A 132 37.78 -25.54 -0.39
N GLY A 133 38.09 -25.59 -1.69
CA GLY A 133 39.11 -24.77 -2.30
C GLY A 133 40.54 -25.31 -2.06
N PRO A 134 41.57 -24.57 -2.51
CA PRO A 134 41.49 -23.27 -3.17
C PRO A 134 40.94 -23.35 -4.59
N PHE A 135 40.05 -22.41 -4.93
CA PHE A 135 39.54 -22.22 -6.30
C PHE A 135 40.23 -21.03 -6.98
N THR A 136 40.19 -20.97 -8.31
CA THR A 136 40.76 -19.85 -9.07
C THR A 136 39.87 -18.61 -9.12
N THR A 137 38.59 -18.75 -8.75
CA THR A 137 37.59 -17.68 -8.69
C THR A 137 36.86 -17.68 -7.36
N ASP A 138 36.18 -16.59 -7.04
CA ASP A 138 35.28 -16.55 -5.89
C ASP A 138 34.12 -17.53 -6.10
N ILE A 139 33.80 -18.33 -5.09
CA ILE A 139 32.73 -19.35 -5.13
C ILE A 139 31.68 -19.02 -4.08
N THR A 140 30.41 -19.04 -4.49
CA THR A 140 29.28 -18.97 -3.55
C THR A 140 29.19 -20.29 -2.78
N LEU A 141 29.21 -20.21 -1.45
CA LEU A 141 29.10 -21.38 -0.59
C LEU A 141 27.64 -21.81 -0.46
N THR A 142 27.40 -23.11 -0.60
CA THR A 142 26.09 -23.72 -0.47
C THR A 142 26.04 -24.54 0.83
N TYR A 143 25.33 -24.02 1.84
CA TYR A 143 25.19 -24.70 3.13
C TYR A 143 24.07 -25.73 3.05
N ARG A 144 24.45 -27.00 2.98
CA ARG A 144 23.53 -28.11 2.67
C ARG A 144 22.88 -28.71 3.91
N ASN A 145 23.53 -28.61 5.08
CA ASN A 145 22.97 -29.12 6.33
C ASN A 145 22.06 -28.07 6.96
N VAL A 146 20.76 -28.12 6.67
CA VAL A 146 19.79 -27.12 7.16
C VAL A 146 19.23 -27.56 8.51
N PHE A 147 19.52 -26.78 9.55
CA PHE A 147 18.94 -26.97 10.88
C PHE A 147 17.54 -26.35 11.01
N THR A 148 17.35 -25.19 10.39
CA THR A 148 16.09 -24.44 10.44
C THR A 148 15.94 -23.60 9.17
N ASN A 149 14.71 -23.45 8.68
CA ASN A 149 14.37 -22.59 7.53
C ASN A 149 12.92 -22.09 7.60
N ILE A 150 12.57 -21.45 8.71
CA ILE A 150 11.24 -20.87 8.93
C ILE A 150 11.03 -19.74 7.90
N GLY A 151 9.88 -19.77 7.24
CA GLY A 151 9.56 -18.85 6.14
C GLY A 151 10.16 -19.23 4.78
N ASN A 152 10.94 -20.32 4.70
CA ASN A 152 11.55 -20.86 3.48
C ASN A 152 12.33 -19.82 2.65
N ALA A 153 12.97 -18.87 3.33
CA ALA A 153 13.70 -17.78 2.69
C ALA A 153 15.11 -18.17 2.26
N TYR A 154 15.69 -19.23 2.84
CA TYR A 154 16.99 -19.77 2.45
C TYR A 154 16.84 -20.95 1.50
N ASN A 155 17.63 -20.97 0.42
CA ASN A 155 17.66 -22.07 -0.55
C ASN A 155 18.96 -22.90 -0.38
N PRO A 156 18.86 -24.16 0.11
CA PRO A 156 20.03 -25.02 0.34
C PRO A 156 20.67 -25.58 -0.92
N PHE A 157 20.06 -25.42 -2.09
CA PHE A 157 20.66 -25.81 -3.38
C PHE A 157 21.54 -24.72 -3.97
N THR A 158 21.31 -23.45 -3.59
CA THR A 158 22.07 -22.30 -4.10
C THR A 158 22.93 -21.64 -3.04
N GLY A 159 22.62 -21.80 -1.75
CA GLY A 159 23.29 -21.07 -0.66
C GLY A 159 22.77 -19.65 -0.45
N ILE A 160 21.63 -19.31 -1.05
CA ILE A 160 21.13 -17.94 -1.12
C ILE A 160 19.91 -17.77 -0.22
N PHE A 161 19.97 -16.77 0.65
CA PHE A 161 18.81 -16.20 1.33
C PHE A 161 18.18 -15.13 0.44
N THR A 162 16.86 -15.18 0.24
CA THR A 162 16.09 -14.14 -0.46
C THR A 162 15.10 -13.53 0.50
N ALA A 163 15.17 -12.22 0.73
CA ALA A 163 14.29 -11.52 1.65
C ALA A 163 12.83 -11.58 1.14
N PRO A 164 11.91 -12.27 1.84
CA PRO A 164 10.52 -12.31 1.43
C PRO A 164 9.76 -11.05 1.89
N LEU A 165 10.37 -10.22 2.74
CA LEU A 165 9.81 -9.03 3.37
C LEU A 165 10.85 -7.91 3.45
N LYS A 166 10.37 -6.67 3.44
CA LYS A 166 11.18 -5.52 3.78
C LYS A 166 11.40 -5.48 5.29
N GLY A 167 12.65 -5.39 5.74
CA GLY A 167 12.95 -5.40 7.17
C GLY A 167 14.42 -5.32 7.53
N ALA A 168 14.68 -5.28 8.84
CA ALA A 168 16.02 -5.42 9.40
C ALA A 168 16.31 -6.89 9.69
N TYR A 169 17.39 -7.42 9.14
CA TYR A 169 17.80 -8.82 9.27
C TYR A 169 19.17 -8.93 9.91
N MET A 170 19.33 -9.81 10.90
CA MET A 170 20.65 -10.18 11.43
C MET A 170 21.16 -11.41 10.69
N PHE A 171 22.41 -11.38 10.27
CA PHE A 171 23.12 -12.54 9.71
C PHE A 171 24.38 -12.83 10.49
N ASN A 172 24.61 -14.09 10.81
CA ASN A 172 25.85 -14.58 11.42
C ASN A 172 26.47 -15.65 10.55
N PHE A 173 27.78 -15.60 10.39
CA PHE A 173 28.53 -16.61 9.64
C PHE A 173 29.88 -16.87 10.30
N SER A 174 30.33 -18.12 10.18
CA SER A 174 31.65 -18.56 10.63
C SER A 174 32.47 -19.11 9.47
N VAL A 175 33.78 -19.13 9.65
CA VAL A 175 34.73 -19.82 8.79
C VAL A 175 35.74 -20.55 9.66
N TYR A 176 36.11 -21.74 9.21
CA TYR A 176 37.15 -22.57 9.81
C TYR A 176 38.05 -23.10 8.70
N GLY A 177 39.32 -23.29 9.01
CA GLY A 177 40.25 -23.95 8.10
C GLY A 177 41.51 -24.38 8.83
N HIS A 178 42.21 -25.34 8.26
CA HIS A 178 43.53 -25.70 8.74
C HIS A 178 44.55 -24.60 8.42
N GLY A 179 45.53 -24.43 9.30
CA GLY A 179 46.60 -23.45 9.13
C GLY A 179 47.41 -23.80 7.88
N ASN A 180 47.52 -22.82 6.98
CA ASN A 180 48.23 -22.94 5.71
C ASN A 180 48.86 -21.59 5.36
N PRO A 181 50.19 -21.51 5.16
CA PRO A 181 50.86 -20.26 4.82
C PRO A 181 50.35 -19.62 3.51
N SER A 182 49.93 -20.45 2.55
CA SER A 182 49.56 -20.03 1.18
C SER A 182 48.06 -19.79 1.02
N ASN A 183 47.22 -20.48 1.80
CA ASN A 183 45.77 -20.48 1.63
C ASN A 183 45.07 -20.04 2.92
N PRO A 184 44.92 -18.73 3.16
CA PRO A 184 44.12 -18.28 4.30
C PRO A 184 42.64 -18.66 4.12
N SER A 185 41.91 -18.69 5.23
CA SER A 185 40.46 -18.90 5.23
C SER A 185 39.78 -17.55 5.21
N THR A 186 39.16 -17.20 4.08
CA THR A 186 38.48 -15.90 3.92
C THR A 186 37.14 -16.08 3.22
N VAL A 187 36.09 -15.66 3.90
CA VAL A 187 34.74 -15.62 3.34
C VAL A 187 34.12 -14.24 3.57
N SER A 188 33.13 -13.90 2.76
CA SER A 188 32.39 -12.65 2.93
C SER A 188 30.91 -12.81 2.67
N ILE A 189 30.10 -12.07 3.43
CA ILE A 189 28.69 -11.85 3.10
C ILE A 189 28.61 -10.89 1.91
N VAL A 190 27.74 -11.25 0.97
CA VAL A 190 27.45 -10.51 -0.25
C VAL A 190 25.96 -10.21 -0.29
N LYS A 191 25.59 -8.94 -0.46
CA LYS A 191 24.22 -8.48 -0.71
C LYS A 191 24.12 -8.05 -2.17
N ASN A 192 23.20 -8.63 -2.94
CA ASN A 192 22.96 -8.25 -4.35
C ASN A 192 24.24 -8.14 -5.20
N GLY A 193 25.20 -9.05 -4.98
CA GLY A 193 26.49 -9.04 -5.70
C GLY A 193 27.57 -8.12 -5.10
N GLN A 194 27.23 -7.25 -4.15
CA GLN A 194 28.18 -6.39 -3.45
C GLN A 194 28.63 -7.01 -2.13
N ARG A 195 29.96 -7.09 -1.93
CA ARG A 195 30.56 -7.54 -0.67
C ARG A 195 30.25 -6.54 0.45
N VAL A 196 29.83 -7.05 1.61
CA VAL A 196 29.46 -6.22 2.76
C VAL A 196 30.42 -6.37 3.93
N VAL A 197 30.64 -7.60 4.41
CA VAL A 197 31.50 -7.88 5.57
C VAL A 197 32.33 -9.14 5.33
N VAL A 198 33.54 -9.17 5.90
CA VAL A 198 34.54 -10.22 5.69
C VAL A 198 34.89 -10.90 7.02
N ALA A 199 34.89 -12.23 7.01
CA ALA A 199 35.54 -13.04 8.03
C ALA A 199 36.84 -13.59 7.43
N HIS A 200 37.95 -13.30 8.09
CA HIS A 200 39.29 -13.67 7.65
C HIS A 200 40.02 -14.36 8.80
N GLY A 201 40.78 -15.39 8.46
CA GLY A 201 41.70 -16.08 9.33
C GLY A 201 42.93 -16.54 8.53
N HIS A 202 44.12 -16.28 9.06
CA HIS A 202 45.37 -16.73 8.48
C HIS A 202 46.32 -17.15 9.59
N GLN A 203 46.86 -18.36 9.47
CA GLN A 203 47.91 -18.86 10.34
C GLN A 203 48.67 -19.99 9.64
N ASP A 204 49.93 -20.18 10.00
CA ASP A 204 50.81 -21.13 9.31
C ASP A 204 50.57 -22.60 9.70
N ARG A 205 50.07 -22.85 10.92
CA ARG A 205 49.92 -24.20 11.50
C ARG A 205 48.63 -24.32 12.30
N TYR A 206 48.21 -25.53 12.62
CA TYR A 206 47.00 -25.86 13.41
C TYR A 206 45.68 -25.53 12.70
N ALA A 207 44.77 -24.77 13.32
CA ALA A 207 43.51 -24.37 12.70
C ALA A 207 43.08 -22.96 13.10
N VAL A 208 42.50 -22.23 12.15
CA VAL A 208 41.97 -20.89 12.34
C VAL A 208 40.46 -20.92 12.34
N ASN A 209 39.84 -20.08 13.18
CA ASN A 209 38.41 -19.84 13.19
C ASN A 209 38.15 -18.33 13.21
N SER A 210 37.15 -17.87 12.47
CA SER A 210 36.70 -16.49 12.48
C SER A 210 35.18 -16.45 12.30
N SER A 211 34.50 -15.56 13.01
CA SER A 211 33.06 -15.36 12.90
C SER A 211 32.71 -13.87 12.87
N LYS A 212 31.61 -13.54 12.21
CA LYS A 212 31.10 -12.17 12.10
C LYS A 212 29.57 -12.18 12.12
N GLY A 213 29.01 -11.06 12.58
CA GLY A 213 27.59 -10.77 12.53
C GLY A 213 27.35 -9.41 11.87
N ILE A 214 26.22 -9.26 11.19
CA ILE A 214 25.82 -7.99 10.56
C ILE A 214 24.30 -7.84 10.52
N VAL A 215 23.81 -6.63 10.76
CA VAL A 215 22.42 -6.26 10.51
C VAL A 215 22.32 -5.56 9.15
N LEU A 216 21.42 -6.03 8.29
CA LEU A 216 21.14 -5.47 6.97
C LEU A 216 19.68 -5.05 6.88
N ILE A 217 19.44 -3.88 6.30
CA ILE A 217 18.12 -3.53 5.78
C ILE A 217 17.99 -4.12 4.39
N LEU A 218 16.97 -4.96 4.22
CA LEU A 218 16.67 -5.65 2.96
C LEU A 218 15.31 -5.21 2.45
N GLU A 219 15.22 -5.02 1.13
CA GLU A 219 13.96 -4.91 0.41
C GLU A 219 13.46 -6.31 0.00
N VAL A 220 12.18 -6.41 -0.38
CA VAL A 220 11.63 -7.67 -0.91
C VAL A 220 12.41 -8.09 -2.16
N GLY A 221 12.92 -9.32 -2.16
CA GLY A 221 13.69 -9.88 -3.26
C GLY A 221 15.20 -9.62 -3.18
N ASP A 222 15.69 -8.82 -2.22
CA ASP A 222 17.12 -8.71 -1.97
C ASP A 222 17.70 -10.08 -1.60
N VAL A 223 18.89 -10.37 -2.14
CA VAL A 223 19.59 -11.64 -1.93
C VAL A 223 20.84 -11.48 -1.09
N VAL A 224 21.05 -12.40 -0.16
CA VAL A 224 22.23 -12.46 0.73
C VAL A 224 22.82 -13.86 0.70
N TYR A 225 24.14 -13.95 0.51
CA TYR A 225 24.87 -15.21 0.47
C TYR A 225 26.33 -15.05 0.90
N VAL A 226 26.99 -16.16 1.19
CA VAL A 226 28.42 -16.18 1.57
C VAL A 226 29.26 -16.60 0.37
N ARG A 227 30.37 -15.89 0.14
CA ARG A 227 31.38 -16.25 -0.86
C ARG A 227 32.73 -16.58 -0.23
N LEU A 228 33.31 -17.70 -0.64
CA LEU A 228 34.73 -18.02 -0.46
C LEU A 228 35.54 -17.28 -1.52
N TRP A 229 36.60 -16.59 -1.11
CA TRP A 229 37.44 -15.86 -2.06
C TRP A 229 38.35 -16.80 -2.86
N SER A 230 38.70 -16.40 -4.08
CA SER A 230 39.72 -17.06 -4.89
C SER A 230 41.03 -17.26 -4.11
N GLY A 231 41.64 -18.43 -4.30
CA GLY A 231 42.89 -18.83 -3.62
C GLY A 231 42.75 -18.99 -2.11
N ARG A 232 41.54 -19.24 -1.59
CA ARG A 232 41.30 -19.50 -0.16
C ARG A 232 40.78 -20.90 0.05
N GLN A 233 41.10 -21.45 1.21
CA GLN A 233 40.74 -22.81 1.60
C GLN A 233 40.06 -22.79 2.97
N ILE A 234 39.02 -23.62 3.10
CA ILE A 234 38.23 -23.77 4.33
C ILE A 234 37.98 -25.26 4.55
N TYR A 235 37.81 -25.65 5.81
CA TYR A 235 37.60 -27.04 6.20
C TYR A 235 36.30 -27.18 6.97
N ASP A 236 35.53 -28.22 6.68
CA ASP A 236 34.38 -28.60 7.49
C ASP A 236 34.32 -30.12 7.69
N ASN A 237 33.61 -30.55 8.72
CA ASN A 237 33.37 -31.95 9.05
C ASN A 237 32.02 -32.10 9.78
N GLU A 238 31.78 -33.27 10.36
CA GLU A 238 30.53 -33.59 11.07
C GLU A 238 30.26 -32.72 12.31
N HIS A 239 31.24 -31.92 12.76
CA HIS A 239 31.08 -30.97 13.87
C HIS A 239 30.54 -29.59 13.43
N ASN A 240 30.29 -29.37 12.14
CA ASN A 240 29.64 -28.17 11.61
C ASN A 240 30.38 -26.86 12.01
N HIS A 241 31.65 -26.74 11.66
CA HIS A 241 32.48 -25.58 12.01
C HIS A 241 32.07 -24.32 11.22
N ILE A 242 31.58 -24.50 10.00
CA ILE A 242 31.23 -23.43 9.07
C ILE A 242 29.72 -23.32 8.98
N THR A 243 29.18 -22.23 9.53
CA THR A 243 27.74 -21.98 9.64
C THR A 243 27.35 -20.67 8.97
N PHE A 244 26.12 -20.62 8.49
CA PHE A 244 25.46 -19.41 8.02
C PHE A 244 24.03 -19.42 8.55
N SER A 245 23.68 -18.36 9.24
CA SER A 245 22.37 -18.18 9.86
C SER A 245 21.90 -16.75 9.68
N GLY A 246 20.59 -16.57 9.71
CA GLY A 246 20.01 -15.25 9.75
C GLY A 246 18.53 -15.27 10.07
N TYR A 247 18.03 -14.15 10.56
CA TYR A 247 16.64 -14.01 10.99
C TYR A 247 16.16 -12.56 10.87
N LEU A 248 14.85 -12.39 10.69
CA LEU A 248 14.19 -11.09 10.72
C LEU A 248 14.18 -10.57 12.16
N LEU A 249 14.66 -9.36 12.38
CA LEU A 249 14.52 -8.65 13.65
C LEU A 249 13.15 -7.99 13.75
N PHE A 250 12.78 -7.23 12.71
CA PHE A 250 11.47 -6.61 12.58
C PHE A 250 11.22 -6.18 11.13
N PRO A 251 9.98 -6.29 10.62
CA PRO A 251 9.58 -5.67 9.36
C PRO A 251 9.76 -4.15 9.41
N LEU A 252 10.07 -3.54 8.26
CA LEU A 252 10.17 -2.08 8.13
C LEU A 252 9.03 -1.56 7.23
N ARG A 253 8.36 -0.51 7.69
CA ARG A 253 7.27 0.14 6.96
C ARG A 253 7.73 1.49 6.39
N GLU A 254 7.10 1.93 5.30
CA GLU A 254 7.40 3.25 4.68
C GLU A 254 7.23 4.43 5.65
N GLN A 255 6.52 4.26 6.76
CA GLN A 255 6.35 5.31 7.78
C GLN A 255 7.55 5.46 8.74
N GLU A 256 8.52 4.55 8.72
CA GLU A 256 9.65 4.52 9.67
C GLU A 256 10.98 5.01 9.08
N VAL A 257 11.03 5.23 7.76
CA VAL A 257 12.24 5.69 7.05
C VAL A 257 12.59 7.15 7.37
N CYS A 258 11.65 7.95 7.88
CA CYS A 258 11.88 9.35 8.27
C CYS A 258 12.51 9.55 9.67
N ARG A 259 13.04 8.51 10.32
CA ARG A 259 13.62 8.60 11.68
C ARG A 259 15.07 8.11 11.83
N MET A 260 15.77 7.88 10.72
CA MET A 260 17.22 7.62 10.70
C MET A 260 17.94 8.74 9.98
#